data_AF-A0AAV7DGK3-F1
#
_entry.id   AF-A0AAV7DGK3-F1
#
_cell.length_a   1.000
_cell.length_b   1.000
_cell.length_c   1.000
_cell.angle_alpha   90.00
_cell.angle_beta   90.00
_cell.angle_gamma   90.00
#
_symmetry.space_group_name_H-M   'P 1'
#
loop_
_entity.id
_entity.type
_entity.pdbx_description
1 polymer ?
#
loop_
_entity_poly.entity_id
_entity_poly.type
_entity_poly.pdbx_seq_one_letter_code
_entity_poly.pdbx_strand_id
1 'polypeptide(L)'
;MCEVELSTRVYVKMMLHAIDSWSALQGLVIAGFYQANSGLRDTSINSATLRSASLIAEYQDDAVLILMDNERLTPSPGIPPLTVLHQNSNKNWVPKEKTLVMWGHWEETQRITRHLLQAKAYQRLIDFDTHLEDIRTDWTNEALNVEITRLATVANGST
;
A
#
# COMPACT_ATOMS: atom_id res chain seq x y z
N MET A 1 -3.30 -5.30 3.90
CA MET A 1 -4.20 -4.16 4.18
C MET A 1 -5.07 -4.55 5.36
N CYS A 2 -5.42 -3.62 6.25
CA CYS A 2 -6.31 -3.84 7.39
C CYS A 2 -7.13 -2.55 7.60
N GLU A 3 -8.44 -2.67 7.80
CA GLU A 3 -9.38 -1.57 8.02
C GLU A 3 -9.63 -1.33 9.52
N VAL A 4 -8.72 -0.59 10.16
CA VAL A 4 -8.92 0.15 11.42
C VAL A 4 -9.04 -0.68 12.74
N GLU A 5 -8.44 -0.11 13.79
CA GLU A 5 -8.43 -0.55 15.21
C GLU A 5 -7.55 -1.76 15.61
N LEU A 6 -6.36 -1.89 15.04
CA LEU A 6 -5.37 -2.83 15.61
C LEU A 6 -4.60 -2.24 16.79
N SER A 7 -5.30 -2.17 17.91
CA SER A 7 -4.73 -1.91 19.24
C SER A 7 -3.78 -3.04 19.70
N THR A 8 -3.78 -4.22 19.06
CA THR A 8 -2.96 -5.35 19.50
C THR A 8 -1.71 -5.54 18.64
N ARG A 9 -0.54 -5.20 19.19
CA ARG A 9 0.80 -5.50 18.61
C ARG A 9 0.94 -6.94 18.07
N VAL A 10 0.21 -7.89 18.66
CA VAL A 10 0.22 -9.31 18.29
C VAL A 10 -0.30 -9.51 16.87
N TYR A 11 -1.39 -8.85 16.50
CA TYR A 11 -2.02 -9.02 15.20
C TYR A 11 -1.11 -8.54 14.06
N VAL A 12 -0.53 -7.34 14.18
CA VAL A 12 0.41 -6.81 13.19
C VAL A 12 1.62 -7.73 13.00
N LYS A 13 2.18 -8.25 14.11
CA LYS A 13 3.30 -9.19 14.04
C LYS A 13 2.91 -10.49 13.33
N MET A 14 1.74 -11.04 13.64
CA MET A 14 1.22 -12.24 13.00
C MET A 14 1.04 -12.02 11.48
N MET A 15 0.43 -10.91 11.07
CA MET A 15 0.30 -10.54 9.66
C MET A 15 1.65 -10.45 8.97
N LEU A 16 2.60 -9.70 9.55
CA LEU A 16 3.93 -9.53 8.97
C LEU A 16 4.64 -10.87 8.79
N HIS A 17 4.55 -11.78 9.77
CA HIS A 17 5.12 -13.11 9.65
C HIS A 17 4.47 -13.95 8.55
N ALA A 18 3.14 -13.91 8.43
CA ALA A 18 2.42 -14.62 7.38
C ALA A 18 2.79 -14.11 5.98
N ILE A 19 2.84 -12.77 5.83
CA ILE A 19 3.23 -12.11 4.58
C ILE A 19 4.69 -12.42 4.25
N ASP A 20 5.60 -12.37 5.22
CA ASP A 20 7.03 -12.66 5.04
C ASP A 20 7.26 -14.10 4.56
N SER A 21 6.55 -15.06 5.17
CA SER A 21 6.61 -16.47 4.76
C SER A 21 6.14 -16.67 3.32
N TRP A 22 5.03 -16.02 2.95
CA TRP A 22 4.52 -16.08 1.58
C TRP A 22 5.45 -15.37 0.59
N SER A 23 5.97 -14.19 0.93
CA SER A 23 6.83 -13.39 0.05
C SER A 23 8.15 -14.11 -0.22
N ALA A 24 8.73 -14.77 0.78
CA ALA A 24 9.95 -15.56 0.62
C ALA A 24 9.79 -16.67 -0.44
N LEU A 25 8.62 -17.33 -0.50
CA LEU A 25 8.32 -18.35 -1.51
C LEU A 25 8.20 -17.77 -2.93
N GLN A 26 7.86 -16.49 -3.05
CA GLN A 26 7.77 -15.76 -4.32
C GLN A 26 9.05 -15.01 -4.70
N GLY A 27 10.11 -15.08 -3.87
CA GLY A 27 11.32 -14.28 -4.06
C GLY A 27 11.11 -12.78 -3.84
N LEU A 28 10.11 -12.41 -3.04
CA LEU A 28 9.74 -11.04 -2.69
C LEU A 28 10.15 -10.71 -1.25
N VAL A 29 10.25 -9.41 -0.94
CA VAL A 29 10.51 -8.88 0.41
C VAL A 29 9.46 -7.85 0.80
N ILE A 30 9.26 -7.66 2.10
CA ILE A 30 8.43 -6.57 2.61
C ILE A 30 9.25 -5.26 2.53
N ALA A 31 8.99 -4.46 1.50
CA ALA A 31 9.76 -3.24 1.21
C ALA A 31 9.25 -1.96 1.91
N GLY A 32 8.15 -2.03 2.66
CA GLY A 32 7.60 -0.85 3.30
C GLY A 32 6.22 -1.04 3.92
N PHE A 33 5.67 0.06 4.40
CA PHE A 33 4.35 0.14 5.03
C PHE A 33 3.61 1.37 4.54
N TYR A 34 2.27 1.34 4.48
CA TYR A 34 1.48 2.53 4.15
C TYR A 34 0.38 2.78 5.19
N GLN A 35 -0.01 4.04 5.34
CA GLN A 35 -1.11 4.48 6.21
C GLN A 35 -2.04 5.42 5.44
N ALA A 36 -3.34 5.17 5.54
CA ALA A 36 -4.39 6.10 5.18
C ALA A 36 -5.21 6.41 6.44
N ASN A 37 -5.40 7.68 6.74
CA ASN A 37 -6.15 8.10 7.93
C ASN A 37 -7.65 8.08 7.68
N SER A 38 -8.45 8.01 8.74
CA SER A 38 -9.91 8.16 8.63
C SER A 38 -10.32 9.61 8.37
N GLY A 39 -9.57 10.57 8.90
CA GLY A 39 -9.78 12.00 8.66
C GLY A 39 -9.28 12.42 7.29
N LEU A 40 -10.07 13.22 6.55
CA LEU A 40 -9.67 13.76 5.24
C LEU A 40 -8.41 14.64 5.31
N ARG A 41 -8.27 15.42 6.39
CA ARG A 41 -7.15 16.35 6.61
C ARG A 41 -6.13 15.83 7.64
N ASP A 42 -6.36 14.64 8.17
CA ASP A 42 -5.45 14.05 9.12
C ASP A 42 -4.26 13.45 8.37
N THR A 43 -3.09 14.05 8.58
CA THR A 43 -1.82 13.59 8.01
C THR A 43 -0.89 13.06 9.09
N SER A 44 -1.40 12.87 10.32
CA SER A 44 -0.62 12.38 11.44
C SER A 44 -0.23 10.91 11.25
N ILE A 45 0.99 10.57 11.66
CA ILE A 45 1.46 9.19 11.67
C ILE A 45 1.18 8.62 13.05
N ASN A 46 0.37 7.57 13.11
CA ASN A 46 0.04 6.97 14.39
C ASN A 46 1.21 6.11 14.92
N SER A 47 1.23 5.89 16.24
CA SER A 47 2.33 5.15 16.86
C SER A 47 2.41 3.68 16.43
N ALA A 48 1.30 3.07 15.98
CA ALA A 48 1.29 1.70 15.48
C ALA A 48 2.00 1.61 14.13
N THR A 49 1.69 2.51 13.20
CA THR A 49 2.36 2.66 11.91
C THR A 49 3.86 2.86 12.07
N LEU A 50 4.28 3.78 12.96
CA LEU A 50 5.71 4.02 13.20
C LEU A 50 6.41 2.74 13.68
N ARG A 51 5.78 1.97 14.57
CA ARG A 51 6.35 0.70 15.05
C ARG A 51 6.41 -0.34 13.94
N SER A 52 5.37 -0.48 13.12
CA SER A 52 5.33 -1.43 12.01
C SER A 52 6.40 -1.11 10.96
N ALA A 53 6.48 0.16 10.55
CA ALA A 53 7.47 0.62 9.59
C ALA A 53 8.89 0.44 10.13
N SER A 54 9.13 0.78 11.41
CA SER A 54 10.44 0.59 12.03
C SER A 54 10.82 -0.89 12.17
N LEU A 55 9.86 -1.79 12.43
CA LEU A 55 10.10 -3.23 12.45
C LEU A 55 10.53 -3.74 11.07
N ILE A 56 9.89 -3.27 10.00
CA ILE A 56 10.30 -3.62 8.62
C ILE A 56 11.71 -3.08 8.32
N ALA A 57 12.01 -1.85 8.74
CA ALA A 57 13.32 -1.22 8.56
C ALA A 57 14.46 -1.88 9.35
N GLU A 58 14.17 -2.77 10.31
CA GLU A 58 15.20 -3.60 10.98
C GLU A 58 15.72 -4.72 10.05
N TYR A 59 14.94 -5.13 9.05
CA TYR A 59 15.28 -6.21 8.11
C TYR A 59 15.48 -5.73 6.67
N GLN A 60 14.96 -4.55 6.33
CA GLN A 60 15.06 -3.95 5.00
C GLN A 60 15.56 -2.50 5.11
N ASP A 61 16.84 -2.28 4.80
CA ASP A 61 17.50 -0.96 4.97
C ASP A 61 16.81 0.18 4.20
N ASP A 62 16.29 -0.11 3.01
CA ASP A 62 15.60 0.86 2.15
C ASP A 62 14.08 0.92 2.37
N ALA A 63 13.59 0.42 3.50
CA ALA A 63 12.16 0.42 3.80
C ALA A 63 11.54 1.82 3.75
N VAL A 64 10.37 1.93 3.13
CA VAL A 64 9.64 3.19 3.01
C VAL A 64 8.33 3.17 3.79
N LEU A 65 7.96 4.33 4.34
CA LEU A 65 6.64 4.58 4.89
C LEU A 65 5.88 5.52 3.94
N ILE A 66 4.71 5.10 3.48
CA ILE A 66 3.88 5.88 2.55
C ILE A 66 2.64 6.38 3.28
N LEU A 67 2.40 7.69 3.25
CA LEU A 67 1.19 8.31 3.78
C LEU A 67 0.28 8.74 2.64
N MET A 68 -1.00 8.38 2.72
CA MET A 68 -2.01 8.83 1.77
C MET A 68 -2.56 10.20 2.16
N ASP A 69 -2.60 11.12 1.19
CA ASP A 69 -3.26 12.41 1.31
C ASP A 69 -4.72 12.27 0.85
N ASN A 70 -5.59 12.02 1.81
CA ASN A 70 -7.01 11.77 1.57
C ASN A 70 -7.73 12.99 0.95
N GLU A 71 -7.30 14.22 1.26
CA GLU A 71 -7.90 15.44 0.68
C GLU A 71 -7.60 15.54 -0.82
N ARG A 72 -6.50 14.95 -1.29
CA ARG A 72 -6.11 14.90 -2.70
C ARG A 72 -6.56 13.64 -3.43
N LEU A 73 -7.21 12.70 -2.73
CA LEU A 73 -7.77 11.50 -3.33
C LEU A 73 -9.02 11.85 -4.15
N THR A 74 -8.79 12.32 -5.37
CA THR A 74 -9.81 12.73 -6.34
C THR A 74 -9.87 11.74 -7.51
N PRO A 75 -10.92 11.75 -8.37
CA PRO A 75 -10.98 10.87 -9.54
C PRO A 75 -9.89 11.10 -10.61
N SER A 76 -9.18 12.24 -10.54
CA SER A 76 -8.12 12.61 -11.49
C SER A 76 -7.12 13.58 -10.85
N PRO A 77 -6.30 13.11 -9.89
CA PRO A 77 -5.38 13.99 -9.17
C PRO A 77 -4.24 14.46 -10.08
N GLY A 78 -3.78 15.70 -10.01
CA GLY A 78 -2.67 16.15 -10.88
C GLY A 78 -1.34 15.45 -10.60
N ILE A 79 -1.12 15.05 -9.34
CA ILE A 79 0.06 14.32 -8.86
C ILE A 79 -0.39 13.20 -7.92
N PRO A 80 0.42 12.16 -7.69
CA PRO A 80 0.10 11.11 -6.73
C PRO A 80 -0.18 11.70 -5.34
N PRO A 81 -1.34 11.38 -4.72
CA PRO A 81 -1.72 11.88 -3.39
C PRO A 81 -1.00 11.08 -2.29
N LEU A 82 0.32 10.98 -2.40
CA LEU A 82 1.16 10.13 -1.57
C LEU A 82 2.40 10.91 -1.09
N THR A 83 2.72 10.78 0.19
CA THR A 83 3.99 11.24 0.76
C THR A 83 4.83 10.04 1.12
N VAL A 84 6.06 9.97 0.58
CA VAL A 84 7.00 8.88 0.85
C VAL A 84 8.00 9.35 1.89
N LEU A 85 8.19 8.55 2.94
CA LEU A 85 9.12 8.80 4.02
C LEU A 85 10.20 7.72 4.03
N HIS A 86 11.39 8.10 4.48
CA HIS A 86 12.49 7.19 4.77
C HIS A 86 12.97 7.37 6.21
N GLN A 87 13.64 6.34 6.72
CA GLN A 87 14.28 6.41 8.01
C GLN A 87 15.65 7.09 7.86
N ASN A 88 15.89 8.16 8.61
CA ASN A 88 17.20 8.81 8.67
C ASN A 88 18.15 8.11 9.66
N SER A 89 19.40 8.58 9.76
CA SER A 89 20.41 8.03 10.66
C SER A 89 20.00 8.04 12.14
N ASN A 90 19.11 8.95 12.54
CA ASN A 90 18.57 9.06 13.90
C ASN A 90 17.30 8.20 14.12
N LYS A 91 17.00 7.26 13.21
CA LYS A 91 15.82 6.40 13.24
C LYS A 91 14.47 7.15 13.17
N ASN A 92 14.48 8.39 12.71
CA ASN A 92 13.27 9.18 12.50
C ASN A 92 12.76 9.03 11.06
N TRP A 93 11.45 8.89 10.91
CA TRP A 93 10.78 8.89 9.61
C TRP A 93 10.61 10.31 9.11
N VAL A 94 11.29 10.65 8.01
CA VAL A 94 11.26 11.98 7.40
C VAL A 94 10.89 11.89 5.92
N PRO A 95 10.24 12.91 5.32
CA PRO A 95 9.90 12.88 3.91
C PRO A 95 11.13 12.71 3.02
N LYS A 96 11.04 11.82 2.03
CA LYS A 96 12.05 11.73 0.95
C LYS A 96 11.99 13.00 0.10
N GLU A 97 13.14 13.39 -0.46
CA GLU A 97 13.18 14.42 -1.49
C GLU A 97 12.34 14.00 -2.70
N LYS A 98 11.55 14.94 -3.23
CA LYS A 98 10.63 14.65 -4.35
C LYS A 98 11.35 14.15 -5.60
N THR A 99 12.61 14.56 -5.80
CA THR A 99 13.50 14.13 -6.89
C THR A 99 13.89 12.66 -6.79
N LEU A 100 13.82 12.05 -5.60
CA LEU A 100 14.14 10.65 -5.34
C LEU A 100 12.91 9.74 -5.37
N VAL A 101 11.72 10.29 -5.62
CA VAL A 101 10.47 9.54 -5.70
C VAL A 101 10.00 9.54 -7.16
N MET A 102 10.08 8.38 -7.79
CA MET A 102 9.65 8.18 -9.17
C MET A 102 8.30 7.49 -9.22
N TRP A 103 7.41 7.99 -10.07
CA TRP A 103 6.10 7.40 -10.34
C TRP A 103 6.09 6.84 -11.75
N GLY A 104 6.44 5.56 -11.89
CA GLY A 104 6.39 4.85 -13.17
C GLY A 104 4.94 4.79 -13.67
N HIS A 105 4.74 5.01 -14.97
CA HIS A 105 3.45 4.87 -15.63
C HIS A 105 2.29 5.61 -14.92
N TRP A 106 2.52 6.85 -14.46
CA TRP A 106 1.54 7.59 -13.65
C TRP A 106 0.19 7.74 -14.36
N GLU A 107 0.17 8.23 -15.61
CA GLU A 107 -1.08 8.40 -16.36
C GLU A 107 -1.85 7.07 -16.54
N GLU A 108 -1.13 5.97 -16.79
CA GLU A 108 -1.72 4.63 -16.88
C GLU A 108 -2.32 4.21 -15.53
N THR A 109 -1.57 4.37 -14.44
CA THR A 109 -2.01 4.08 -13.07
C THR A 109 -3.29 4.83 -12.74
N GLN A 110 -3.38 6.11 -13.08
CA GLN A 110 -4.59 6.92 -12.87
C GLN A 110 -5.79 6.42 -13.66
N ARG A 111 -5.59 6.11 -14.94
CA ARG A 111 -6.64 5.61 -15.82
C ARG A 111 -7.18 4.27 -15.32
N ILE A 112 -6.30 3.33 -14.97
CA ILE A 112 -6.68 2.02 -14.43
C ILE A 112 -7.39 2.18 -13.09
N THR A 113 -6.85 2.98 -12.18
CA THR A 113 -7.47 3.25 -10.87
C THR A 113 -8.89 3.81 -11.04
N ARG A 114 -9.08 4.79 -11.95
CA ARG A 114 -10.41 5.35 -12.25
C ARG A 114 -11.37 4.29 -12.78
N HIS A 115 -10.91 3.45 -13.70
CA HIS A 115 -11.72 2.34 -14.25
C HIS A 115 -12.17 1.39 -13.14
N LEU A 116 -11.25 0.97 -12.26
CA LEU A 116 -11.55 0.06 -11.15
C LEU A 116 -12.50 0.70 -10.13
N LEU A 117 -12.34 1.98 -9.83
CA LEU A 117 -13.25 2.72 -8.95
C LEU A 117 -14.67 2.80 -9.54
N GLN A 118 -14.80 3.09 -10.83
CA GLN A 118 -16.10 3.13 -11.53
C GLN A 118 -16.75 1.75 -11.57
N ALA A 119 -15.96 0.69 -11.77
CA ALA A 119 -16.41 -0.70 -11.73
C ALA A 119 -16.67 -1.22 -10.30
N LYS A 120 -16.47 -0.39 -9.26
CA LYS A 120 -16.56 -0.75 -7.85
C LYS A 120 -15.72 -1.97 -7.47
N ALA A 121 -14.55 -2.13 -8.09
CA ALA A 121 -13.66 -3.27 -7.86
C ALA A 121 -13.21 -3.38 -6.39
N TYR A 122 -13.22 -2.28 -5.63
CA TYR A 122 -12.97 -2.26 -4.18
C TYR A 122 -13.91 -3.17 -3.38
N GLN A 123 -15.12 -3.47 -3.88
CA GLN A 123 -16.04 -4.41 -3.21
C GLN A 123 -15.58 -5.87 -3.29
N ARG A 124 -14.63 -6.18 -4.18
CA ARG A 124 -14.02 -7.51 -4.33
C ARG A 124 -12.65 -7.60 -3.66
N LEU A 125 -12.15 -6.49 -3.12
CA LEU A 125 -10.84 -6.45 -2.48
C LEU A 125 -10.90 -7.24 -1.18
N ILE A 126 -10.01 -8.21 -1.03
CA ILE A 126 -9.86 -9.00 0.19
C ILE A 126 -8.65 -8.48 0.93
N ASP A 127 -8.88 -7.96 2.12
CA ASP A 127 -7.82 -7.58 3.03
C ASP A 127 -7.50 -8.70 4.03
N PHE A 128 -6.57 -8.46 4.96
CA PHE A 128 -6.14 -9.52 5.87
C PHE A 128 -7.19 -9.81 6.95
N ASP A 129 -8.00 -8.81 7.35
CA ASP A 129 -9.11 -9.02 8.29
C ASP A 129 -10.17 -9.95 7.68
N THR A 130 -10.59 -9.66 6.44
CA THR A 130 -11.51 -10.50 5.68
C THR A 130 -10.99 -11.93 5.52
N HIS A 131 -9.69 -12.09 5.28
CA HIS A 131 -9.06 -13.41 5.21
C HIS A 131 -9.05 -14.18 6.52
N LEU A 132 -8.93 -13.49 7.66
CA LEU A 132 -9.00 -14.16 8.96
C LEU A 132 -10.43 -14.57 9.32
N GLU A 133 -11.44 -13.86 8.81
CA GLU A 133 -12.85 -14.29 8.93
C GLU A 133 -13.13 -15.53 8.08
N ASP A 134 -12.57 -15.60 6.87
CA ASP A 134 -12.63 -16.78 6.00
C ASP A 134 -11.29 -17.06 5.30
N ILE A 135 -10.55 -18.03 5.84
CA ILE A 135 -9.21 -18.43 5.37
C ILE A 135 -9.18 -18.96 3.93
N ARG A 136 -10.33 -19.17 3.30
CA ARG A 136 -10.43 -19.57 1.88
C ARG A 136 -10.35 -18.38 0.94
N THR A 137 -10.55 -17.16 1.44
CA THR A 137 -10.47 -15.94 0.63
C THR A 137 -9.01 -15.60 0.31
N ASP A 138 -8.76 -14.94 -0.81
CA ASP A 138 -7.41 -14.66 -1.29
C ASP A 138 -6.98 -13.22 -0.97
N TRP A 139 -6.19 -13.04 0.09
CA TRP A 139 -5.64 -11.73 0.46
C TRP A 139 -4.57 -11.22 -0.51
N THR A 140 -4.03 -12.05 -1.41
CA THR A 140 -3.09 -11.63 -2.46
C THR A 140 -3.80 -10.99 -3.66
N ASN A 141 -5.13 -11.13 -3.72
CA ASN A 141 -6.01 -10.52 -4.72
C ASN A 141 -5.61 -10.85 -6.17
N GLU A 142 -5.26 -12.11 -6.45
CA GLU A 142 -4.70 -12.51 -7.74
C GLU A 142 -5.63 -12.23 -8.92
N ALA A 143 -6.94 -12.41 -8.73
CA ALA A 143 -7.94 -12.07 -9.74
C ALA A 143 -7.92 -10.57 -10.12
N LEU A 144 -7.72 -9.67 -9.14
CA LEU A 144 -7.58 -8.23 -9.40
C LEU A 144 -6.23 -7.92 -10.05
N ASN A 145 -5.15 -8.61 -9.67
CA ASN A 145 -3.82 -8.45 -10.28
C ASN A 145 -3.85 -8.78 -11.78
N VAL A 146 -4.53 -9.87 -12.17
CA VAL A 146 -4.76 -10.25 -13.58
C VAL A 146 -5.57 -9.18 -14.32
N GLU A 147 -6.62 -8.65 -13.71
CA GLU A 147 -7.45 -7.60 -14.30
C GLU A 147 -6.65 -6.30 -14.51
N ILE A 148 -5.86 -5.87 -13.53
CA ILE A 148 -4.95 -4.71 -13.62
C ILE A 148 -3.96 -4.90 -14.77
N THR A 149 -3.32 -6.07 -14.84
CA THR A 149 -2.35 -6.41 -15.90
C THR A 149 -2.99 -6.33 -17.28
N ARG A 150 -4.22 -6.85 -17.43
CA ARG A 150 -4.98 -6.77 -18.69
C ARG A 150 -5.33 -5.33 -19.06
N LEU A 151 -5.69 -4.50 -18.08
CA LEU A 151 -6.02 -3.09 -18.34
C LEU A 151 -4.79 -2.26 -18.71
N ALA A 152 -3.61 -2.63 -18.21
CA ALA A 152 -2.34 -2.03 -18.59
C ALA A 152 -1.96 -2.40 -20.05
N THR A 153 -2.07 -3.67 -20.43
CA THR A 153 -1.71 -4.09 -21.81
C THR A 153 -2.62 -3.51 -22.89
N VAL A 154 -3.93 -3.37 -22.64
CA VAL A 154 -4.88 -2.77 -23.60
C VAL A 154 -4.53 -1.30 -23.93
N ALA A 155 -3.94 -0.56 -23.00
CA ALA A 155 -3.51 0.82 -23.28
C ALA A 155 -2.26 0.91 -24.16
N ASN A 156 -1.40 -0.10 -24.10
CA ASN A 156 -0.15 -0.13 -24.86
C ASN A 156 -0.32 -0.70 -26.29
N GLY A 157 -1.51 -1.21 -26.63
CA GLY A 157 -1.80 -1.90 -27.90
C GLY A 157 -2.81 -1.22 -28.82
N SER A 158 -3.08 0.08 -28.67
CA SER A 158 -3.96 0.82 -29.58
C SER A 158 -3.17 1.58 -30.65
N THR A 159 -2.74 0.89 -31.70
CA THR A 159 -2.33 1.48 -33.00
C THR A 159 -3.33 1.10 -34.07
#